data_AF-X1NEU6-F1
#
_entry.id   AF-X1NEU6-F1
#
_cell.length_a   1.000
_cell.length_b   1.000
_cell.length_c   1.000
_cell.angle_alpha   90.00
_cell.angle_beta   90.00
_cell.angle_gamma   90.00
#
_symmetry.space_group_name_H-M   'P 1'
#
loop_
_entity.id
_entity.type
_entity.pdbx_description
1 polymer ?
#
loop_
_entity_poly.entity_id
_entity_poly.type
_entity_poly.pdbx_seq_one_letter_code
_entity_poly.pdbx_strand_id
1 'polypeptide(L)'
;TEQQDENVLLNGKNPFVLNAEANGPFTMFLPTSEHKKEVSVFIVENPSPGVKISKNQNIIGLKAAGISEVIFKNYSVLSNTVIRKGHEGSAVLRETQDMARICFAAIALGIAQGATETAIKYAKERIQFNETIITFGMIREMIADMTTKIEAARLLTYNAAMKYDTDKNYCRAAAIAKYFTGQAAVEITTSAIQILGGYGYMKDYPVERYFRDAQVIHVTLLDRHEIKYCLETLNFGHWYLPAPLDKTSY
;
A
#
# COMPACT_ATOMS: atom_id res chain seq x y z
N THR A 1 -17.06 6.45 17.94
CA THR A 1 -18.44 6.66 17.50
C THR A 1 -19.30 6.64 18.73
N GLU A 2 -20.12 7.66 18.91
CA GLU A 2 -21.17 7.71 19.94
C GLU A 2 -22.50 7.91 19.21
N GLN A 3 -23.50 7.10 19.53
CA GLN A 3 -24.80 7.21 18.89
C GLN A 3 -25.62 8.31 19.57
N GLN A 4 -26.12 9.26 18.79
CA GLN A 4 -27.01 10.33 19.25
C GLN A 4 -28.24 10.35 18.35
N ASP A 5 -29.36 9.82 18.87
CA ASP A 5 -30.61 9.66 18.13
C ASP A 5 -30.39 8.89 16.81
N GLU A 6 -30.70 9.50 15.66
CA GLU A 6 -30.45 8.95 14.33
C GLU A 6 -29.04 9.22 13.78
N ASN A 7 -28.26 10.04 14.47
CA ASN A 7 -26.92 10.47 14.04
C ASN A 7 -25.82 9.71 14.79
N VAL A 8 -24.64 9.65 14.15
CA VAL A 8 -23.43 9.11 14.79
C VAL A 8 -22.44 10.24 14.96
N LEU A 9 -22.09 10.55 16.21
CA LEU A 9 -21.00 11.48 16.52
C LEU A 9 -19.64 10.79 16.37
N LEU A 10 -18.74 11.45 15.66
CA LEU A 10 -17.34 11.06 15.52
C LEU A 10 -16.42 11.98 16.30
N ASN A 11 -15.61 11.33 17.13
CA ASN A 11 -14.45 11.88 17.77
C ASN A 11 -13.28 10.91 17.54
N GLY A 12 -12.17 11.42 17.03
CA GLY A 12 -10.99 10.60 16.75
C GLY A 12 -10.11 11.20 15.67
N LYS A 13 -9.09 10.44 15.29
CA LYS A 13 -8.14 10.83 14.26
C LYS A 13 -7.69 9.63 13.45
N ASN A 14 -7.50 9.82 12.16
CA ASN A 14 -6.82 8.87 11.29
C ASN A 14 -5.53 9.53 10.77
N PRO A 15 -4.35 9.05 11.18
CA PRO A 15 -3.09 9.71 10.85
C PRO A 15 -2.63 9.52 9.39
N PHE A 16 -3.16 8.53 8.67
CA PHE A 16 -2.65 8.10 7.36
C PHE A 16 -3.74 8.10 6.28
N VAL A 17 -4.34 9.26 6.04
CA VAL A 17 -5.34 9.42 4.97
C VAL A 17 -4.65 9.94 3.71
N LEU A 18 -4.61 9.10 2.67
CA LEU A 18 -4.08 9.46 1.36
C LEU A 18 -4.95 10.56 0.73
N ASN A 19 -4.30 11.52 0.09
CA ASN A 19 -4.94 12.62 -0.62
C ASN A 19 -5.90 13.47 0.24
N ALA A 20 -5.70 13.50 1.56
CA ALA A 20 -6.58 14.23 2.47
C ALA A 20 -6.59 15.75 2.20
N GLU A 21 -5.49 16.30 1.66
CA GLU A 21 -5.40 17.72 1.29
C GLU A 21 -6.18 18.07 0.02
N ALA A 22 -6.73 17.08 -0.70
CA ALA A 22 -7.63 17.36 -1.80
C ALA A 22 -8.92 18.00 -1.27
N ASN A 23 -9.25 19.19 -1.77
CA ASN A 23 -10.48 19.92 -1.44
C ASN A 23 -11.69 19.22 -2.07
N GLY A 24 -12.19 18.16 -1.43
CA GLY A 24 -13.37 17.42 -1.84
C GLY A 24 -13.80 16.36 -0.82
N PRO A 25 -14.95 15.72 -1.03
CA PRO A 25 -15.45 14.70 -0.14
C PRO A 25 -14.54 13.47 -0.12
N PHE A 26 -14.47 12.78 1.01
CA PHE A 26 -13.77 11.50 1.13
C PHE A 26 -14.67 10.40 1.69
N THR A 27 -14.38 9.17 1.25
CA THR A 27 -15.07 7.98 1.73
C THR A 27 -14.48 7.53 3.06
N MET A 28 -15.34 7.23 4.02
CA MET A 28 -14.93 6.73 5.33
C MET A 28 -15.59 5.39 5.64
N PHE A 29 -14.79 4.49 6.20
CA PHE A 29 -15.21 3.20 6.71
C PHE A 29 -15.20 3.26 8.23
N LEU A 30 -16.36 3.10 8.87
CA LEU A 30 -16.48 3.17 10.33
C LEU A 30 -17.13 1.92 10.91
N PRO A 31 -16.61 1.38 12.02
CA PRO A 31 -17.31 0.35 12.75
C PRO A 31 -18.56 0.94 13.42
N THR A 32 -19.73 0.42 13.07
CA THR A 32 -21.03 0.95 13.54
C THR A 32 -21.89 -0.07 14.27
N SER A 33 -21.52 -1.35 14.28
CA SER A 33 -22.28 -2.33 15.07
C SER A 33 -21.99 -2.22 16.57
N GLU A 34 -22.92 -2.71 17.38
CA GLU A 34 -22.87 -2.70 18.86
C GLU A 34 -21.58 -3.33 19.41
N HIS A 35 -20.98 -4.27 18.67
CA HIS A 35 -19.70 -4.91 18.96
C HIS A 35 -18.55 -4.52 18.02
N LYS A 36 -18.74 -3.48 17.19
CA LYS A 36 -17.77 -2.99 16.18
C LYS A 36 -17.28 -4.05 15.17
N LYS A 37 -18.04 -5.13 14.99
CA LYS A 37 -17.74 -6.22 14.05
C LYS A 37 -18.08 -5.89 12.61
N GLU A 38 -18.95 -4.91 12.38
CA GLU A 38 -19.40 -4.51 11.05
C GLU A 38 -19.09 -3.05 10.79
N VAL A 39 -18.76 -2.77 9.53
CA VAL A 39 -18.33 -1.48 9.04
C VAL A 39 -19.40 -0.89 8.13
N SER A 40 -19.80 0.36 8.37
CA SER A 40 -20.60 1.14 7.44
C SER A 40 -19.72 2.12 6.65
N VAL A 41 -20.17 2.48 5.44
CA VAL A 41 -19.47 3.36 4.52
C VAL A 41 -20.20 4.70 4.43
N PHE A 42 -19.45 5.78 4.58
CA PHE A 42 -19.97 7.15 4.62
C PHE A 42 -19.24 8.03 3.64
N ILE A 43 -19.92 9.06 3.14
CA ILE A 43 -19.28 10.20 2.51
C ILE A 43 -19.17 11.30 3.56
N VAL A 44 -17.96 11.84 3.70
CA VAL A 44 -17.70 13.02 4.52
C VAL A 44 -17.32 14.17 3.61
N GLU A 45 -18.14 15.22 3.65
CA GLU A 45 -17.84 16.48 2.98
C GLU A 45 -16.63 17.17 3.63
N ASN A 46 -15.77 17.74 2.79
CA ASN A 46 -14.63 18.53 3.24
C ASN A 46 -14.47 19.74 2.31
N PRO A 47 -14.55 20.98 2.86
CA PRO A 47 -14.62 21.33 4.28
C PRO A 47 -15.99 21.06 4.93
N SER A 48 -16.00 20.64 6.19
CA SER A 48 -17.20 20.53 7.02
C SER A 48 -16.91 20.87 8.49
N PRO A 49 -17.83 21.50 9.23
CA PRO A 49 -17.68 21.71 10.68
C PRO A 49 -17.37 20.41 11.42
N GLY A 50 -16.34 20.41 12.26
CA GLY A 50 -15.90 19.22 13.02
C GLY A 50 -14.92 18.31 12.27
N VAL A 51 -14.62 18.57 10.99
CA VAL A 51 -13.57 17.88 10.23
C VAL A 51 -12.36 18.81 10.10
N LYS A 52 -11.18 18.34 10.48
CA LYS A 52 -9.93 19.08 10.34
C LYS A 52 -8.86 18.21 9.70
N ILE A 53 -8.30 18.69 8.60
CA ILE A 53 -7.11 18.10 7.99
C ILE A 53 -5.89 18.81 8.56
N SER A 54 -4.97 18.01 9.12
CA SER A 54 -3.65 18.48 9.55
C SER A 54 -2.72 18.67 8.35
N LYS A 55 -1.49 19.15 8.59
CA LYS A 55 -0.48 19.20 7.54
C LYS A 55 -0.08 17.79 7.10
N ASN A 56 0.36 17.68 5.86
CA ASN A 56 1.00 16.49 5.31
C ASN A 56 2.02 15.85 6.27
N GLN A 57 1.94 14.54 6.41
CA GLN A 57 2.83 13.74 7.21
C GLN A 57 4.25 13.79 6.62
N ASN A 58 5.24 14.01 7.48
CA ASN A 58 6.65 13.99 7.05
C ASN A 58 7.15 12.54 6.95
N ILE A 59 6.79 11.88 5.85
CA ILE A 59 7.13 10.47 5.57
C ILE A 59 8.38 10.32 4.71
N ILE A 60 9.03 9.16 4.83
CA ILE A 60 10.27 8.87 4.10
C ILE A 60 10.05 8.77 2.58
N GLY A 61 8.95 8.21 2.12
CA GLY A 61 8.64 7.92 0.71
C GLY A 61 7.18 8.21 0.38
N LEU A 62 6.81 8.12 -0.90
CA LEU A 62 5.49 8.50 -1.43
C LEU A 62 5.09 9.94 -1.07
N LYS A 63 6.05 10.87 -1.10
CA LYS A 63 5.82 12.27 -0.68
C LYS A 63 4.72 12.98 -1.47
N ALA A 64 4.47 12.56 -2.71
CA ALA A 64 3.41 13.11 -3.55
C ALA A 64 2.01 12.56 -3.22
N ALA A 65 1.88 11.56 -2.35
CA ALA A 65 0.60 10.90 -2.05
C ALA A 65 -0.34 11.72 -1.15
N GLY A 66 0.08 12.90 -0.67
CA GLY A 66 -0.81 13.79 0.08
C GLY A 66 -1.29 13.20 1.42
N ILE A 67 -0.47 12.39 2.09
CA ILE A 67 -0.88 11.67 3.31
C ILE A 67 -0.95 12.65 4.47
N SER A 68 -2.14 12.84 5.06
CA SER A 68 -2.31 13.73 6.22
C SER A 68 -3.14 13.08 7.32
N GLU A 69 -3.04 13.60 8.54
CA GLU A 69 -3.96 13.24 9.62
C GLU A 69 -5.30 13.98 9.42
N VAL A 70 -6.39 13.22 9.45
CA VAL A 70 -7.76 13.75 9.48
C VAL A 70 -8.31 13.58 10.89
N ILE A 71 -8.79 14.67 11.47
CA ILE A 71 -9.27 14.76 12.85
C ILE A 71 -10.76 15.06 12.82
N PHE A 72 -11.53 14.27 13.56
CA PHE A 72 -12.95 14.48 13.79
C PHE A 72 -13.15 14.97 15.22
N LYS A 73 -13.83 16.11 15.36
CA LYS A 73 -14.20 16.69 16.66
C LYS A 73 -15.69 17.02 16.64
N ASN A 74 -16.48 16.20 17.33
CA ASN A 74 -17.93 16.27 17.38
C ASN A 74 -18.55 16.37 15.97
N TYR A 75 -18.00 15.61 15.02
CA TYR A 75 -18.54 15.57 13.67
C TYR A 75 -19.78 14.68 13.66
N SER A 76 -20.93 15.24 13.30
CA SER A 76 -22.19 14.51 13.20
C SER A 76 -22.34 13.91 11.81
N VAL A 77 -22.34 12.58 11.76
CA VAL A 77 -22.62 11.84 10.53
C VAL A 77 -24.13 11.68 10.42
N LEU A 78 -24.70 12.33 9.41
CA LEU A 78 -26.13 12.26 9.13
C LEU A 78 -26.50 10.87 8.59
N SER A 79 -27.64 10.35 9.01
CA SER A 79 -28.15 9.04 8.57
C SER A 79 -28.37 8.91 7.05
N ASN A 80 -28.44 10.04 6.33
CA ASN A 80 -28.60 10.12 4.88
C ASN A 80 -27.28 10.13 4.08
N THR A 81 -26.11 10.25 4.74
CA THR A 81 -24.79 10.19 4.05
C THR A 81 -24.21 8.78 4.00
N VAL A 82 -24.96 7.78 4.50
CA VAL A 82 -24.54 6.38 4.52
C VAL A 82 -24.72 5.75 3.15
N ILE A 83 -23.63 5.31 2.54
CA ILE A 83 -23.64 4.62 1.25
C ILE A 83 -24.04 3.15 1.44
N ARG A 84 -23.48 2.49 2.47
CA ARG A 84 -23.71 1.08 2.80
C ARG A 84 -23.66 0.87 4.30
N LYS A 85 -24.54 0.02 4.83
CA LYS A 85 -24.68 -0.25 6.27
C LYS A 85 -24.17 -1.64 6.62
N GLY A 86 -23.50 -1.75 7.78
CA GLY A 86 -23.18 -3.02 8.43
C GLY A 86 -22.50 -4.06 7.54
N HIS A 87 -23.15 -5.20 7.33
CA HIS A 87 -22.61 -6.29 6.51
C HIS A 87 -22.22 -5.85 5.09
N GLU A 88 -23.05 -5.04 4.43
CA GLU A 88 -22.79 -4.57 3.06
C GLU A 88 -21.57 -3.65 3.01
N GLY A 89 -21.43 -2.75 3.99
CA GLY A 89 -20.27 -1.87 4.06
C GLY A 89 -18.97 -2.64 4.36
N SER A 90 -19.07 -3.71 5.14
CA SER A 90 -17.97 -4.64 5.39
C SER A 90 -17.54 -5.40 4.12
N ALA A 91 -18.50 -5.76 3.26
CA ALA A 91 -18.21 -6.36 1.96
C ALA A 91 -17.49 -5.37 1.03
N VAL A 92 -17.97 -4.12 0.94
CA VAL A 92 -17.32 -3.05 0.16
C VAL A 92 -15.91 -2.75 0.66
N LEU A 93 -15.70 -2.73 1.99
CA LEU A 93 -14.37 -2.54 2.56
C LEU A 93 -13.40 -3.63 2.08
N ARG A 94 -13.80 -4.90 2.16
CA ARG A 94 -12.97 -6.03 1.72
C ARG A 94 -12.64 -5.93 0.22
N GLU A 95 -13.65 -5.68 -0.61
CA GLU A 95 -13.47 -5.52 -2.05
C GLU A 95 -12.53 -4.36 -2.38
N THR A 96 -12.69 -3.22 -1.71
CA THR A 96 -11.81 -2.05 -1.87
C THR A 96 -10.37 -2.38 -1.48
N GLN A 97 -10.17 -3.10 -0.37
CA GLN A 97 -8.84 -3.53 0.08
C GLN A 97 -8.19 -4.51 -0.90
N ASP A 98 -8.96 -5.48 -1.41
CA ASP A 98 -8.46 -6.45 -2.38
C ASP A 98 -8.07 -5.79 -3.72
N MET A 99 -8.90 -4.88 -4.22
CA MET A 99 -8.56 -4.08 -5.42
C MET A 99 -7.32 -3.22 -5.17
N ALA A 100 -7.24 -2.57 -4.01
CA ALA A 100 -6.11 -1.70 -3.67
C ALA A 100 -4.78 -2.50 -3.59
N ARG A 101 -4.79 -3.75 -3.14
CA ARG A 101 -3.61 -4.63 -3.17
C ARG A 101 -3.06 -4.78 -4.60
N ILE A 102 -3.92 -4.93 -5.60
CA ILE A 102 -3.50 -5.02 -7.01
C ILE A 102 -2.83 -3.71 -7.46
N CYS A 103 -3.46 -2.57 -7.16
CA CYS A 103 -2.90 -1.26 -7.51
C CYS A 103 -1.54 -1.02 -6.85
N PHE A 104 -1.39 -1.35 -5.57
CA PHE A 104 -0.11 -1.19 -4.87
C PHE A 104 0.95 -2.19 -5.34
N ALA A 105 0.56 -3.38 -5.79
CA ALA A 105 1.48 -4.32 -6.44
C ALA A 105 2.00 -3.74 -7.77
N ALA A 106 1.14 -3.09 -8.55
CA ALA A 106 1.53 -2.41 -9.79
C ALA A 106 2.47 -1.21 -9.53
N ILE A 107 2.21 -0.42 -8.49
CA ILE A 107 3.11 0.67 -8.07
C ILE A 107 4.48 0.11 -7.67
N ALA A 108 4.52 -0.95 -6.84
CA ALA A 108 5.76 -1.61 -6.45
C ALA A 108 6.56 -2.12 -7.66
N LEU A 109 5.87 -2.75 -8.62
CA LEU A 109 6.46 -3.21 -9.87
C LEU A 109 7.08 -2.05 -10.67
N GLY A 110 6.38 -0.92 -10.81
CA GLY A 110 6.89 0.25 -11.51
C GLY A 110 8.12 0.85 -10.84
N ILE A 111 8.13 0.93 -9.50
CA ILE A 111 9.29 1.38 -8.72
C ILE A 111 10.49 0.45 -8.96
N ALA A 112 10.27 -0.87 -8.86
CA ALA A 112 11.31 -1.88 -9.08
C ALA A 112 11.90 -1.82 -10.50
N GLN A 113 11.04 -1.66 -11.51
CA GLN A 113 11.43 -1.50 -12.90
C GLN A 113 12.31 -0.25 -13.09
N GLY A 114 11.85 0.91 -12.62
CA GLY A 114 12.59 2.17 -12.75
C GLY A 114 13.95 2.15 -12.05
N ALA A 115 14.03 1.50 -10.88
CA ALA A 115 15.29 1.30 -10.17
C ALA A 115 16.27 0.41 -10.95
N THR A 116 15.77 -0.67 -11.53
CA THR A 116 16.59 -1.60 -12.33
C THR A 116 17.10 -0.96 -13.61
N GLU A 117 16.25 -0.23 -14.33
CA GLU A 117 16.64 0.50 -15.53
C GLU A 117 17.70 1.57 -15.24
N THR A 118 17.53 2.30 -14.13
CA THR A 118 18.53 3.29 -13.69
C THR A 118 19.86 2.63 -13.35
N ALA A 119 19.84 1.50 -12.63
CA ALA A 119 21.04 0.75 -12.28
C ALA A 119 21.77 0.18 -13.50
N ILE A 120 21.03 -0.41 -14.45
CA ILE A 120 21.60 -0.94 -15.70
C ILE A 120 22.22 0.18 -16.52
N LYS A 121 21.55 1.33 -16.64
CA LYS A 121 22.09 2.49 -17.36
C LYS A 121 23.41 2.95 -16.74
N TYR A 122 23.41 3.17 -15.41
CA TYR A 122 24.62 3.58 -14.70
C TYR A 122 25.75 2.56 -14.85
N ALA A 123 25.43 1.26 -14.75
CA ALA A 123 26.44 0.20 -14.88
C ALA A 123 27.10 0.15 -16.26
N LYS A 124 26.39 0.53 -17.32
CA LYS A 124 26.92 0.62 -18.69
C LYS A 124 27.84 1.84 -18.90
N GLU A 125 27.64 2.92 -18.14
CA GLU A 125 28.37 4.18 -18.32
C GLU A 125 29.55 4.31 -17.34
N ARG A 126 29.42 3.77 -16.12
CA ARG A 126 30.43 3.92 -15.07
C ARG A 126 31.65 3.05 -15.35
N ILE A 127 32.83 3.69 -15.40
CA ILE A 127 34.11 3.01 -15.58
C ILE A 127 34.83 2.86 -14.23
N GLN A 128 35.28 1.64 -13.92
CA GLN A 128 36.21 1.32 -12.83
C GLN A 128 37.16 0.24 -13.32
N PHE A 129 38.41 0.23 -12.83
CA PHE A 129 39.41 -0.75 -13.25
C PHE A 129 39.57 -0.84 -14.78
N ASN A 130 39.47 0.30 -15.47
CA ASN A 130 39.56 0.47 -16.93
C ASN A 130 38.46 -0.20 -17.77
N GLU A 131 37.35 -0.61 -17.17
CA GLU A 131 36.19 -1.14 -17.90
C GLU A 131 34.86 -0.67 -17.29
N THR A 132 33.78 -0.80 -18.04
CA THR A 132 32.43 -0.46 -17.55
C THR A 132 31.99 -1.47 -16.50
N ILE A 133 31.45 -1.04 -15.36
CA ILE A 133 31.15 -1.95 -14.24
C ILE A 133 30.14 -3.05 -14.58
N ILE A 134 29.33 -2.91 -15.64
CA ILE A 134 28.43 -3.97 -16.12
C ILE A 134 29.17 -5.25 -16.56
N THR A 135 30.48 -5.21 -16.83
CA THR A 135 31.26 -6.40 -17.17
C THR A 135 31.62 -7.24 -15.95
N PHE A 136 31.54 -6.67 -14.74
CA PHE A 136 31.86 -7.36 -13.49
C PHE A 136 30.81 -8.42 -13.17
N GLY A 137 31.28 -9.64 -12.83
CA GLY A 137 30.42 -10.79 -12.54
C GLY A 137 29.34 -10.50 -11.50
N MET A 138 29.72 -9.89 -10.37
CA MET A 138 28.79 -9.54 -9.29
C MET A 138 27.69 -8.56 -9.75
N ILE A 139 28.02 -7.57 -10.57
CA ILE A 139 27.03 -6.61 -11.09
C ILE A 139 26.05 -7.30 -12.03
N ARG A 140 26.53 -8.21 -12.89
CA ARG A 140 25.65 -8.99 -13.79
C ARG A 140 24.73 -9.93 -13.02
N GLU A 141 25.24 -10.57 -11.97
CA GLU A 141 24.44 -11.43 -11.09
C GLU A 141 23.32 -10.64 -10.41
N MET A 142 23.64 -9.48 -9.81
CA MET A 142 22.63 -8.60 -9.23
C MET A 142 21.56 -8.18 -10.25
N ILE A 143 21.96 -7.79 -11.46
CA ILE A 143 21.02 -7.40 -12.52
C ILE A 143 20.14 -8.59 -12.95
N ALA A 144 20.70 -9.80 -13.04
CA ALA A 144 19.96 -11.00 -13.38
C ALA A 144 18.90 -11.33 -12.33
N ASP A 145 19.26 -11.24 -11.04
CA ASP A 145 18.32 -11.43 -9.93
C ASP A 145 17.21 -10.39 -9.93
N MET A 146 17.57 -9.11 -10.13
CA MET A 146 16.61 -8.01 -10.20
C MET A 146 15.61 -8.22 -11.35
N THR A 147 16.10 -8.60 -12.53
CA THR A 147 15.26 -8.83 -13.72
C THR A 147 14.35 -10.04 -13.52
N THR A 148 14.85 -11.12 -12.93
CA THR A 148 14.04 -12.33 -12.63
C THR A 148 12.89 -12.01 -11.68
N LYS A 149 13.16 -11.23 -10.62
CA LYS A 149 12.14 -10.80 -9.67
C LYS A 149 11.11 -9.87 -10.31
N ILE A 150 11.52 -9.00 -11.24
CA ILE A 150 10.61 -8.15 -12.01
C ILE A 150 9.64 -8.99 -12.84
N GLU A 151 10.13 -10.00 -13.56
CA GLU A 151 9.25 -10.85 -14.37
C GLU A 151 8.24 -11.60 -13.51
N ALA A 152 8.67 -12.18 -12.39
CA ALA A 152 7.76 -12.80 -11.43
C ALA A 152 6.73 -11.80 -10.88
N ALA A 153 7.16 -10.60 -10.49
CA ALA A 153 6.30 -9.56 -9.98
C ALA A 153 5.26 -9.10 -11.01
N ARG A 154 5.66 -8.97 -12.27
CA ARG A 154 4.78 -8.62 -13.40
C ARG A 154 3.71 -9.67 -13.62
N LEU A 155 4.11 -10.95 -13.73
CA LEU A 155 3.18 -12.06 -13.94
C LEU A 155 2.16 -12.17 -12.80
N LEU A 156 2.60 -12.07 -11.54
CA LEU A 156 1.70 -12.12 -10.39
C LEU A 156 0.71 -10.95 -10.36
N THR A 157 1.19 -9.74 -10.64
CA THR A 157 0.36 -8.52 -10.66
C THR A 157 -0.68 -8.59 -11.77
N TYR A 158 -0.27 -8.96 -12.98
CA TYR A 158 -1.16 -9.01 -14.14
C TYR A 158 -2.16 -10.16 -14.03
N ASN A 159 -1.76 -11.30 -13.48
CA ASN A 159 -2.69 -12.39 -13.18
C ASN A 159 -3.77 -11.96 -12.17
N ALA A 160 -3.40 -11.21 -11.13
CA ALA A 160 -4.36 -10.68 -10.17
C ALA A 160 -5.35 -9.70 -10.81
N ALA A 161 -4.85 -8.78 -11.65
CA ALA A 161 -5.68 -7.83 -12.41
C ALA A 161 -6.62 -8.55 -13.40
N MET A 162 -6.10 -9.51 -14.17
CA MET A 162 -6.91 -10.28 -15.11
C MET A 162 -8.03 -11.06 -14.40
N LYS A 163 -7.74 -11.64 -13.22
CA LYS A 163 -8.75 -12.32 -12.40
C LYS A 163 -9.80 -11.36 -11.85
N TYR A 164 -9.41 -10.12 -11.52
CA TYR A 164 -10.34 -9.08 -11.12
C TYR A 164 -11.35 -8.80 -12.23
N ASP A 165 -10.87 -8.66 -13.47
CA ASP A 165 -11.71 -8.35 -14.63
C ASP A 165 -12.62 -9.51 -15.06
N THR A 166 -12.20 -10.76 -14.86
CA THR A 166 -12.84 -11.94 -15.48
C THR A 166 -13.65 -12.83 -14.54
N ASP A 167 -13.23 -13.04 -13.30
CA ASP A 167 -13.72 -14.19 -12.50
C ASP A 167 -14.09 -13.82 -11.04
N LYS A 168 -13.92 -12.55 -10.62
CA LYS A 168 -14.20 -12.04 -9.25
C LYS A 168 -13.53 -12.80 -8.09
N ASN A 169 -12.85 -13.93 -8.33
CA ASN A 169 -12.06 -14.69 -7.36
C ASN A 169 -10.59 -14.28 -7.45
N TYR A 170 -10.32 -13.02 -7.12
CA TYR A 170 -9.00 -12.40 -7.23
C TYR A 170 -8.33 -12.12 -5.89
N CYS A 171 -9.05 -12.17 -4.77
CA CYS A 171 -8.54 -11.80 -3.43
C CYS A 171 -7.21 -12.49 -3.09
N ARG A 172 -7.15 -13.81 -3.34
CA ARG A 172 -5.93 -14.60 -3.14
C ARG A 172 -4.80 -14.14 -4.06
N ALA A 173 -5.07 -13.97 -5.35
CA ALA A 173 -4.08 -13.54 -6.32
C ALA A 173 -3.55 -12.13 -5.99
N ALA A 174 -4.43 -11.22 -5.57
CA ALA A 174 -4.09 -9.87 -5.14
C ALA A 174 -3.19 -9.87 -3.89
N ALA A 175 -3.51 -10.70 -2.89
CA ALA A 175 -2.68 -10.85 -1.70
C ALA A 175 -1.29 -11.42 -2.02
N ILE A 176 -1.20 -12.45 -2.87
CA ILE A 176 0.09 -13.02 -3.33
C ILE A 176 0.89 -11.96 -4.10
N ALA A 177 0.24 -11.25 -5.03
CA ALA A 177 0.89 -10.22 -5.83
C ALA A 177 1.46 -9.11 -4.94
N LYS A 178 0.64 -8.51 -4.05
CA LYS A 178 1.11 -7.44 -3.15
C LYS A 178 2.22 -7.89 -2.21
N TYR A 179 2.13 -9.12 -1.70
CA TYR A 179 3.16 -9.68 -0.82
C TYR A 179 4.51 -9.79 -1.54
N PHE A 180 4.53 -10.48 -2.69
CA PHE A 180 5.76 -10.73 -3.43
C PHE A 180 6.34 -9.43 -4.00
N THR A 181 5.52 -8.64 -4.70
CA THR A 181 5.98 -7.40 -5.36
C THR A 181 6.52 -6.38 -4.37
N GLY A 182 5.91 -6.25 -3.19
CA GLY A 182 6.40 -5.36 -2.14
C GLY A 182 7.80 -5.74 -1.64
N GLN A 183 8.05 -7.03 -1.39
CA GLN A 183 9.39 -7.50 -0.99
C GLN A 183 10.40 -7.36 -2.12
N ALA A 184 10.03 -7.80 -3.32
CA ALA A 184 10.88 -7.69 -4.49
C ALA A 184 11.32 -6.23 -4.75
N ALA A 185 10.40 -5.27 -4.64
CA ALA A 185 10.73 -3.85 -4.83
C ALA A 185 11.76 -3.35 -3.81
N VAL A 186 11.66 -3.74 -2.53
CA VAL A 186 12.64 -3.36 -1.51
C VAL A 186 14.02 -3.96 -1.83
N GLU A 187 14.08 -5.24 -2.18
CA GLU A 187 15.34 -5.91 -2.51
C GLU A 187 15.99 -5.31 -3.76
N ILE A 188 15.21 -5.11 -4.82
CA ILE A 188 15.66 -4.54 -6.09
C ILE A 188 16.19 -3.13 -5.90
N THR A 189 15.46 -2.27 -5.18
CA THR A 189 15.88 -0.88 -4.95
C THR A 189 17.14 -0.80 -4.07
N THR A 190 17.30 -1.73 -3.14
CA THR A 190 18.55 -1.87 -2.35
C THR A 190 19.72 -2.25 -3.25
N SER A 191 19.55 -3.25 -4.12
CA SER A 191 20.57 -3.64 -5.09
C SER A 191 20.90 -2.52 -6.08
N ALA A 192 19.90 -1.72 -6.49
CA ALA A 192 20.12 -0.57 -7.35
C ALA A 192 21.02 0.48 -6.66
N ILE A 193 20.75 0.84 -5.40
CA ILE A 193 21.63 1.72 -4.61
C ILE A 193 23.05 1.15 -4.57
N GLN A 194 23.20 -0.15 -4.32
CA GLN A 194 24.49 -0.81 -4.24
C GLN A 194 25.27 -0.76 -5.58
N ILE A 195 24.59 -0.96 -6.71
CA ILE A 195 25.21 -0.86 -8.05
C ILE A 195 25.72 0.57 -8.33
N LEU A 196 24.98 1.59 -7.87
CA LEU A 196 25.41 2.99 -7.99
C LEU A 196 26.51 3.38 -6.97
N GLY A 197 26.69 2.59 -5.91
CA GLY A 197 27.63 2.86 -4.83
C GLY A 197 27.30 4.17 -4.10
N GLY A 198 28.30 5.01 -3.83
CA GLY A 198 28.11 6.29 -3.15
C GLY A 198 27.08 7.21 -3.80
N TYR A 199 26.98 7.18 -5.13
CA TYR A 199 25.99 7.98 -5.89
C TYR A 199 24.55 7.50 -5.67
N GLY A 200 24.36 6.22 -5.29
CA GLY A 200 23.04 5.66 -4.98
C GLY A 200 22.39 6.28 -3.75
N TYR A 201 23.18 6.94 -2.88
CA TYR A 201 22.69 7.66 -1.70
C TYR A 201 22.42 9.16 -1.98
N MET A 202 22.80 9.65 -3.16
CA MET A 202 22.67 11.07 -3.52
C MET A 202 21.30 11.32 -4.16
N LYS A 203 20.67 12.45 -3.81
CA LYS A 203 19.36 12.85 -4.37
C LYS A 203 19.41 13.23 -5.85
N ASP A 204 20.60 13.38 -6.42
CA ASP A 204 20.80 13.60 -7.85
C ASP A 204 20.43 12.35 -8.68
N TYR A 205 20.42 11.17 -8.04
CA TYR A 205 20.01 9.91 -8.66
C TYR A 205 18.66 9.45 -8.12
N PRO A 206 17.73 9.00 -8.98
CA PRO A 206 16.36 8.69 -8.55
C PRO A 206 16.26 7.40 -7.71
N VAL A 207 17.32 6.58 -7.62
CA VAL A 207 17.29 5.28 -6.93
C VAL A 207 17.04 5.40 -5.43
N GLU A 208 17.52 6.46 -4.78
CA GLU A 208 17.24 6.71 -3.36
C GLU A 208 15.74 6.96 -3.13
N ARG A 209 15.08 7.66 -4.06
CA ARG A 209 13.64 7.87 -4.02
C ARG A 209 12.89 6.56 -4.21
N TYR A 210 13.29 5.75 -5.20
CA TYR A 210 12.68 4.44 -5.42
C TYR A 210 12.79 3.55 -4.18
N PHE A 211 13.95 3.54 -3.51
CA PHE A 211 14.14 2.82 -2.26
C PHE A 211 13.17 3.29 -1.16
N ARG A 212 13.12 4.60 -0.89
CA ARG A 212 12.22 5.15 0.13
C ARG A 212 10.75 4.86 -0.19
N ASP A 213 10.35 4.99 -1.44
CA ASP A 213 8.98 4.72 -1.88
C ASP A 213 8.63 3.23 -1.76
N ALA A 214 9.55 2.32 -2.11
CA ALA A 214 9.38 0.88 -1.95
C ALA A 214 9.18 0.48 -0.48
N GLN A 215 9.92 1.10 0.46
CA GLN A 215 9.75 0.85 1.90
C GLN A 215 8.33 1.19 2.37
N VAL A 216 7.79 2.33 1.95
CA VAL A 216 6.42 2.73 2.32
C VAL A 216 5.41 1.78 1.70
N ILE A 217 5.54 1.44 0.42
CA ILE A 217 4.64 0.51 -0.26
C ILE A 217 4.68 -0.88 0.41
N HIS A 218 5.84 -1.35 0.85
CA HIS A 218 5.98 -2.65 1.50
C HIS A 218 5.11 -2.80 2.75
N VAL A 219 5.01 -1.75 3.57
CA VAL A 219 4.26 -1.75 4.84
C VAL A 219 2.80 -1.25 4.71
N THR A 220 2.43 -0.68 3.56
CA THR A 220 1.08 -0.15 3.32
C THR A 220 0.11 -1.26 2.89
N LEU A 221 -1.16 -1.14 3.30
CA LEU A 221 -2.26 -2.09 3.07
C LEU A 221 -2.01 -3.49 3.67
N LEU A 222 -1.84 -3.50 4.99
CA LEU A 222 -1.51 -4.64 5.85
C LEU A 222 -0.03 -5.01 5.85
N ASP A 223 0.48 -5.34 7.03
CA ASP A 223 1.85 -5.79 7.19
C ASP A 223 2.05 -7.22 6.63
N ARG A 224 3.32 -7.64 6.54
CA ARG A 224 3.69 -8.97 6.05
C ARG A 224 2.97 -10.12 6.78
N HIS A 225 2.78 -10.00 8.09
CA HIS A 225 2.15 -11.04 8.89
C HIS A 225 0.66 -11.11 8.59
N GLU A 226 0.02 -9.96 8.43
CA GLU A 226 -1.41 -9.87 8.12
C GLU A 226 -1.71 -10.40 6.71
N ILE A 227 -0.87 -10.11 5.71
CA ILE A 227 -1.05 -10.70 4.38
C ILE A 227 -0.86 -12.22 4.42
N LYS A 228 0.12 -12.72 5.17
CA LYS A 228 0.30 -14.18 5.35
C LYS A 228 -0.89 -14.81 6.05
N TYR A 229 -1.42 -14.19 7.10
CA TYR A 229 -2.62 -14.64 7.79
C TYR A 229 -3.83 -14.66 6.83
N CYS A 230 -3.99 -13.65 5.98
CA CYS A 230 -4.99 -13.67 4.92
C CYS A 230 -4.79 -14.86 3.97
N LEU A 231 -3.56 -15.11 3.52
CA LEU A 231 -3.26 -16.25 2.65
C LEU A 231 -3.50 -17.60 3.33
N GLU A 232 -3.18 -17.74 4.60
CA GLU A 232 -3.48 -18.94 5.40
C GLU A 232 -4.99 -19.16 5.50
N THR A 233 -5.75 -18.11 5.81
CA THR A 233 -7.21 -18.16 5.88
C THR A 233 -7.81 -18.56 4.53
N LEU A 234 -7.30 -17.99 3.43
CA LEU A 234 -7.75 -18.30 2.07
C LEU A 234 -7.31 -19.70 1.59
N ASN A 235 -6.26 -20.27 2.16
CA ASN A 235 -5.78 -21.62 1.86
C ASN A 235 -6.54 -22.71 2.62
N PHE A 236 -6.73 -22.50 3.93
CA PHE A 236 -7.11 -23.56 4.87
C PHE A 236 -8.50 -23.35 5.48
N GLY A 237 -9.15 -22.20 5.20
CA GLY A 237 -10.39 -21.78 5.84
C GLY A 237 -10.17 -21.30 7.29
N HIS A 238 -11.19 -20.66 7.87
CA HIS A 238 -11.14 -20.13 9.25
C HIS A 238 -10.93 -21.19 10.34
N TRP A 239 -11.15 -22.47 10.02
CA TRP A 239 -11.17 -23.58 10.98
C TRP A 239 -9.78 -24.01 11.48
N TYR A 240 -8.71 -23.61 10.79
CA TYR A 240 -7.34 -24.05 11.10
C TYR A 240 -6.48 -23.00 11.80
N LEU A 241 -7.02 -21.80 12.03
CA LEU A 241 -6.26 -20.68 12.58
C LEU A 241 -6.61 -20.46 14.05
N PRO A 242 -5.62 -20.43 14.97
CA PRO A 242 -5.87 -19.90 16.31
C PRO A 242 -6.37 -18.46 16.18
N ALA A 243 -7.31 -18.07 17.05
CA ALA A 243 -7.95 -16.76 17.03
C ALA A 243 -6.92 -15.63 16.84
N PRO A 244 -7.22 -14.60 16.02
CA PRO A 244 -6.30 -13.51 15.80
C PRO A 244 -5.91 -12.91 17.16
N LEU A 245 -4.60 -12.79 17.41
CA LEU A 245 -4.08 -12.10 18.57
C LEU A 245 -4.71 -10.72 18.62
N ASP A 246 -5.38 -10.43 19.73
CA ASP A 246 -6.08 -9.20 20.03
C ASP A 246 -5.11 -8.02 19.90
N LYS A 247 -5.01 -7.41 18.72
CA LYS A 247 -4.21 -6.20 18.48
C LYS A 247 -5.06 -4.97 18.81
N THR A 248 -5.55 -4.88 20.04
CA THR A 248 -5.79 -3.57 20.69
C THR A 248 -4.48 -3.10 21.33
N SER A 249 -3.47 -2.82 20.53
CA SER A 249 -2.22 -2.17 20.97
C SER A 249 -1.48 -1.67 19.75
N TYR A 250 -1.46 -0.34 19.60
CA TYR A 250 -0.50 0.57 18.93
C TYR A 250 -1.23 1.73 18.24
#